data_AF-A0AAW9N4K7-F1
#
_entry.id   AF-A0AAW9N4K7-F1
#
_cell.length_a   1.000
_cell.length_b   1.000
_cell.length_c   1.000
_cell.angle_alpha   90.00
_cell.angle_beta   90.00
_cell.angle_gamma   90.00
#
_symmetry.space_group_name_H-M   'P 1'
#
loop_
_entity.id
_entity.type
_entity.pdbx_description
1 polymer ?
#
loop_
_entity_poly.entity_id
_entity_poly.type
_entity_poly.pdbx_seq_one_letter_code
_entity_poly.pdbx_strand_id
1 'polypeptide(L)'
;MEKQTLTSFSEQQRIDAMKKYKIIEPYLNKQKTIKEIAIKNKVPTRTLYRWVQKYEHDGLVGLIRKIRTDFEQIRVSEEVRQKIEELVLRHKKISTKTLSRKIVSYCKENKLPIIMLMILEKMQQMKY
;
A
#
# COMPACT_ATOMS: atom_id res chain seq x y z
N MET A 1 12.64 -18.23 9.59
CA MET A 1 12.03 -17.14 8.79
C MET A 1 12.59 -17.26 7.38
N GLU A 2 11.77 -17.60 6.38
CA GLU A 2 12.23 -17.65 4.98
C GLU A 2 12.72 -16.27 4.55
N LYS A 3 13.96 -16.19 4.04
CA LYS A 3 14.47 -14.96 3.42
C LYS A 3 13.73 -14.79 2.09
N GLN A 4 12.89 -13.75 2.00
CA GLN A 4 12.21 -13.42 0.76
C GLN A 4 13.24 -13.10 -0.34
N THR A 5 13.12 -13.73 -1.49
CA THR A 5 14.02 -13.54 -2.64
C THR A 5 13.50 -12.46 -3.57
N LEU A 6 14.39 -11.70 -4.22
CA LEU A 6 14.03 -10.62 -5.16
C LEU A 6 13.12 -11.10 -6.31
N THR A 7 13.26 -12.35 -6.72
CA THR A 7 12.47 -13.00 -7.78
C THR A 7 11.00 -13.16 -7.42
N SER A 8 10.65 -13.16 -6.12
CA SER A 8 9.28 -13.32 -5.63
C SER A 8 8.41 -12.05 -5.75
N PHE A 9 9.00 -10.93 -6.17
CA PHE A 9 8.31 -9.65 -6.29
C PHE A 9 8.01 -9.28 -7.75
N SER A 10 7.01 -8.44 -7.97
CA SER A 10 6.69 -7.95 -9.32
C SER A 10 7.82 -7.08 -9.86
N GLU A 11 7.89 -6.96 -11.18
CA GLU A 11 8.89 -6.11 -11.84
C GLU A 11 8.79 -4.65 -11.39
N GLN A 12 7.57 -4.12 -11.28
CA GLN A 12 7.33 -2.78 -10.77
C GLN A 12 7.88 -2.58 -9.35
N GLN A 13 7.70 -3.56 -8.46
CA GLN A 13 8.24 -3.52 -7.10
C GLN A 13 9.77 -3.51 -7.10
N ARG A 14 10.40 -4.30 -7.96
CA ARG A 14 11.86 -4.32 -8.13
C ARG A 14 12.38 -2.98 -8.65
N ILE A 15 11.72 -2.41 -9.67
CA ILE A 15 12.07 -1.09 -10.23
C ILE A 15 11.98 0.00 -9.16
N ASP A 16 10.92 0.01 -8.36
CA ASP A 16 10.74 1.03 -7.33
C ASP A 16 11.73 0.87 -6.16
N ALA A 17 12.11 -0.36 -5.81
CA ALA A 17 13.20 -0.60 -4.87
C ALA A 17 14.54 -0.12 -5.43
N MET A 18 14.81 -0.36 -6.71
CA MET A 18 16.02 0.10 -7.40
C MET A 18 16.11 1.63 -7.44
N LYS A 19 14.99 2.34 -7.65
CA LYS A 19 14.94 3.81 -7.56
C LYS A 19 15.37 4.30 -6.18
N LYS A 20 14.91 3.64 -5.09
CA LYS A 20 15.34 3.99 -3.73
C LYS A 20 16.81 3.69 -3.49
N TYR A 21 17.30 2.57 -4.01
CA TYR A 21 18.72 2.21 -3.92
C TYR A 21 19.59 3.31 -4.54
N LYS A 22 19.28 3.78 -5.76
CA LYS A 22 20.00 4.88 -6.44
C LYS A 22 20.05 6.18 -5.63
N ILE A 23 19.07 6.41 -4.74
CA ILE A 23 19.05 7.59 -3.87
C ILE A 23 20.05 7.43 -2.71
N ILE A 24 20.14 6.25 -2.11
CA ILE A 24 21.00 5.99 -0.95
C ILE A 24 22.41 5.51 -1.31
N GLU A 25 22.61 5.00 -2.54
CA GLU A 25 23.88 4.51 -3.06
C GLU A 25 25.06 5.48 -2.83
N PRO A 26 24.93 6.80 -3.05
CA PRO A 26 26.03 7.74 -2.77
C PRO A 26 26.44 7.77 -1.30
N TYR A 27 25.51 7.50 -0.37
CA TYR A 27 25.85 7.40 1.06
C TYR A 27 26.52 6.07 1.40
N LEU A 28 26.02 4.97 0.84
CA LEU A 28 26.62 3.64 1.01
C LEU A 28 28.07 3.60 0.51
N ASN A 29 28.33 4.30 -0.60
CA ASN A 29 29.67 4.45 -1.17
C ASN A 29 30.52 5.53 -0.49
N LYS A 30 30.06 6.13 0.61
CA LYS A 30 30.74 7.21 1.35
C LYS A 30 31.05 8.46 0.52
N GLN A 31 30.32 8.68 -0.58
CA GLN A 31 30.51 9.81 -1.49
C GLN A 31 29.73 11.05 -1.05
N LYS A 32 28.59 10.87 -0.38
CA LYS A 32 27.72 11.97 0.09
C LYS A 32 27.16 11.67 1.47
N THR A 33 26.90 12.72 2.23
CA THR A 33 26.21 12.63 3.52
C THR A 33 24.70 12.46 3.34
N ILE A 34 24.02 11.88 4.34
CA ILE A 34 22.55 11.78 4.34
C ILE A 34 21.87 13.15 4.24
N LYS A 35 22.48 14.21 4.78
CA LYS A 35 21.93 15.57 4.71
C LYS A 35 21.90 16.08 3.27
N GLU A 36 22.98 15.91 2.52
CA GLU A 36 23.04 16.33 1.11
C GLU A 36 22.05 15.56 0.24
N ILE A 37 21.94 14.25 0.48
CA ILE A 37 20.97 13.40 -0.23
C ILE A 37 19.53 13.81 0.11
N ALA A 38 19.26 14.13 1.37
CA ALA A 38 17.94 14.57 1.84
C ALA A 38 17.50 15.86 1.13
N ILE A 39 18.39 16.85 1.06
CA ILE A 39 18.13 18.13 0.39
C ILE A 39 17.91 17.91 -1.11
N LYS A 40 18.82 17.19 -1.78
CA LYS A 40 18.76 16.97 -3.23
C LYS A 40 17.49 16.24 -3.66
N ASN A 41 17.08 15.20 -2.91
CA ASN A 41 15.97 14.34 -3.29
C ASN A 41 14.64 14.73 -2.61
N LYS A 42 14.64 15.77 -1.76
CA LYS A 42 13.50 16.18 -0.94
C LYS A 42 12.91 15.03 -0.11
N VAL A 43 13.80 14.17 0.41
CA VAL A 43 13.44 13.03 1.26
C VAL A 43 13.89 13.31 2.69
N PRO A 44 13.04 13.17 3.71
CA PRO A 44 13.45 13.37 5.10
C PRO A 44 14.62 12.47 5.50
N THR A 45 15.57 13.00 6.27
CA THR A 45 16.75 12.27 6.75
C THR A 45 16.38 10.98 7.48
N ARG A 46 15.34 11.01 8.33
CA ARG A 46 14.80 9.82 9.03
C ARG A 46 14.37 8.71 8.07
N THR A 47 13.81 9.07 6.92
CA THR A 47 13.41 8.10 5.89
C THR A 47 14.62 7.48 5.21
N LEU A 48 15.64 8.28 4.90
CA LEU A 48 16.88 7.78 4.31
C LEU A 48 17.63 6.83 5.25
N TYR A 49 17.78 7.18 6.53
CA TYR A 49 18.37 6.27 7.52
C TYR A 49 17.60 4.95 7.62
N ARG A 50 16.26 5.00 7.61
CA ARG A 50 15.43 3.78 7.58
C ARG A 50 15.66 2.93 6.33
N TRP A 51 15.88 3.55 5.17
CA TRP A 51 16.19 2.82 3.93
C TRP A 51 17.57 2.17 3.99
N VAL A 52 18.58 2.89 4.47
CA VAL A 52 19.94 2.35 4.67
C VAL A 52 19.91 1.15 5.60
N GLN A 53 19.32 1.28 6.79
CA GLN A 53 19.25 0.17 7.76
C GLN A 53 18.57 -1.07 7.18
N LYS A 54 17.48 -0.88 6.42
CA LYS A 54 16.80 -2.00 5.76
C LYS A 54 17.64 -2.62 4.65
N TYR A 55 18.37 -1.81 3.89
CA TYR A 55 19.24 -2.31 2.84
C TYR A 55 20.43 -3.08 3.42
N GLU A 56 21.02 -2.62 4.52
CA GLU A 56 22.12 -3.32 5.20
C GLU A 56 21.69 -4.69 5.75
N HIS A 57 20.43 -4.81 6.20
CA HIS A 57 19.90 -6.06 6.75
C HIS A 57 19.37 -7.03 5.69
N ASP A 58 18.57 -6.52 4.75
CA ASP A 58 17.76 -7.33 3.80
C ASP A 58 18.19 -7.13 2.33
N GLY A 59 19.24 -6.34 2.06
CA GLY A 59 19.63 -5.95 0.71
C GLY A 59 18.53 -5.16 -0.02
N LEU A 60 18.46 -5.34 -1.35
CA LEU A 60 17.47 -4.65 -2.17
C LEU A 60 16.01 -5.02 -1.80
N VAL A 61 15.79 -6.21 -1.24
CA VAL A 61 14.47 -6.65 -0.74
C VAL A 61 13.97 -5.73 0.37
N GLY A 62 14.86 -5.25 1.24
CA GLY A 62 14.52 -4.32 2.32
C GLY A 62 13.93 -2.99 1.83
N LEU A 63 14.25 -2.60 0.58
CA LEU A 63 13.75 -1.37 -0.04
C LEU A 63 12.40 -1.56 -0.73
N ILE A 64 11.96 -2.81 -0.93
CA ILE A 64 10.64 -3.10 -1.48
C ILE A 64 9.57 -2.64 -0.49
N ARG A 65 8.59 -1.91 -1.00
CA ARG A 65 7.45 -1.48 -0.19
C ARG A 65 6.63 -2.72 0.17
N LYS A 66 6.65 -3.12 1.45
CA LYS A 66 5.71 -4.10 1.97
C LYS A 66 4.29 -3.54 1.79
N ILE A 67 3.48 -4.26 1.04
CA ILE A 67 2.04 -4.03 1.01
C ILE A 67 1.52 -4.44 2.39
N ARG A 68 0.61 -3.65 2.94
CA ARG A 68 -0.07 -3.98 4.20
C ARG A 68 -0.95 -5.20 3.96
N THR A 69 -0.57 -6.34 4.52
CA THR A 69 -1.28 -7.62 4.40
C THR A 69 -2.54 -7.66 5.28
N ASP A 70 -2.59 -6.87 6.35
CA ASP A 70 -3.76 -6.70 7.22
C ASP A 70 -4.96 -6.09 6.47
N PHE A 71 -4.70 -5.40 5.36
CA PHE A 71 -5.75 -4.81 4.51
C PHE A 71 -6.45 -5.86 3.63
N GLU A 72 -5.72 -6.86 3.13
CA GLU A 72 -6.28 -7.99 2.35
C GLU A 72 -6.99 -9.00 3.25
N GLN A 73 -6.64 -9.02 4.54
CA GLN A 73 -7.32 -9.84 5.54
C GLN A 73 -8.60 -9.22 6.10
N ILE A 74 -9.03 -8.04 5.62
CA ILE A 74 -10.39 -7.57 5.90
C ILE A 74 -11.34 -8.50 5.13
N ARG A 75 -11.72 -9.60 5.79
CA ARG A 75 -12.70 -10.58 5.34
C ARG A 75 -14.04 -9.88 5.27
N VAL A 76 -14.29 -9.21 4.16
CA VAL A 76 -15.62 -8.76 3.78
C VAL A 76 -16.45 -10.02 3.58
N SER A 77 -17.54 -10.16 4.33
CA SER A 77 -18.45 -11.28 4.10
C SER A 77 -19.00 -11.19 2.67
N GLU A 78 -19.23 -12.35 2.05
CA GLU A 78 -19.73 -12.42 0.68
C GLU A 78 -21.05 -11.63 0.52
N GLU A 79 -21.87 -11.62 1.57
CA GLU A 79 -23.10 -10.83 1.63
C GLU A 79 -22.88 -9.31 1.45
N VAL A 80 -21.86 -8.75 2.11
CA VAL A 80 -21.56 -7.31 1.96
C VAL A 80 -20.99 -7.02 0.58
N ARG A 81 -20.21 -7.95 0.01
CA ARG A 81 -19.69 -7.81 -1.36
C ARG A 81 -20.81 -7.77 -2.40
N GLN A 82 -21.76 -8.69 -2.30
CA GLN A 82 -22.95 -8.71 -3.17
C GLN A 82 -23.75 -7.41 -3.04
N LYS A 83 -23.89 -6.89 -1.81
CA LYS A 83 -24.58 -5.61 -1.61
C LYS A 83 -23.86 -4.42 -2.24
N ILE A 84 -22.54 -4.39 -2.17
CA ILE A 84 -21.73 -3.36 -2.84
C ILE A 84 -21.93 -3.43 -4.35
N GLU A 85 -21.85 -4.62 -4.93
CA GLU A 85 -22.03 -4.82 -6.38
C GLU A 85 -23.43 -4.40 -6.84
N GLU A 86 -24.47 -4.78 -6.10
CA GLU A 86 -25.86 -4.37 -6.35
C GLU A 86 -25.99 -2.84 -6.36
N LEU A 87 -25.43 -2.15 -5.36
CA LEU A 87 -25.52 -0.69 -5.24
C LEU A 87 -24.76 0.04 -6.35
N VAL A 88 -23.59 -0.48 -6.75
CA VAL A 88 -22.78 0.10 -7.83
C VAL A 88 -23.46 -0.12 -9.19
N LEU A 89 -24.02 -1.30 -9.44
CA LEU A 89 -24.74 -1.61 -10.68
C LEU A 89 -26.03 -0.79 -10.79
N ARG A 90 -26.81 -0.69 -9.71
CA ARG A 90 -28.06 0.08 -9.65
C ARG A 90 -27.81 1.59 -9.80
N HIS A 91 -26.68 2.09 -9.31
CA HIS A 91 -26.36 3.51 -9.30
C HIS A 91 -24.99 3.78 -9.92
N LYS A 92 -24.93 3.85 -11.25
CA LYS A 92 -23.72 4.07 -12.07
C LYS A 92 -22.85 5.27 -11.65
N LYS A 93 -23.39 6.25 -10.92
CA LYS A 93 -22.68 7.45 -10.43
C LYS A 93 -22.79 7.65 -8.91
N ILE A 94 -22.97 6.59 -8.12
CA ILE A 94 -22.95 6.73 -6.66
C ILE A 94 -21.56 7.18 -6.17
N SER A 95 -21.52 8.22 -5.35
CA SER A 95 -20.26 8.68 -4.77
C SER A 95 -19.75 7.69 -3.72
N THR A 96 -18.42 7.62 -3.56
CA THR A 96 -17.75 6.77 -2.56
C THR A 96 -18.31 6.97 -1.15
N LYS A 97 -18.52 8.23 -0.76
CA LYS A 97 -19.10 8.60 0.55
C LYS A 97 -20.55 8.10 0.70
N THR A 98 -21.38 8.25 -0.32
CA THR A 98 -22.77 7.79 -0.26
C THR A 98 -22.85 6.26 -0.24
N LEU A 99 -22.03 5.59 -1.05
CA LEU A 99 -21.89 4.12 -1.01
C LEU A 99 -21.47 3.64 0.37
N SER A 100 -20.44 4.27 0.97
CA SER A 100 -19.98 3.93 2.32
C SER A 100 -21.06 4.09 3.38
N ARG A 101 -21.80 5.19 3.39
CA ARG A 101 -22.90 5.37 4.34
C ARG A 101 -23.96 4.27 4.22
N LYS A 102 -24.34 3.91 2.98
CA LYS A 102 -25.31 2.84 2.72
C LYS A 102 -24.80 1.47 3.21
N ILE A 103 -23.54 1.15 2.94
CA ILE A 103 -22.91 -0.10 3.40
C ILE A 103 -22.78 -0.13 4.92
N VAL A 104 -22.41 0.98 5.56
CA VAL A 104 -22.35 1.07 7.03
C VAL A 104 -23.74 0.88 7.65
N SER A 105 -24.80 1.43 7.07
CA SER A 105 -26.18 1.19 7.52
C SER A 105 -26.54 -0.29 7.40
N TYR A 106 -26.28 -0.88 6.22
CA TYR A 106 -26.53 -2.29 5.96
C TYR A 106 -25.79 -3.22 6.94
N CYS A 107 -24.50 -2.95 7.18
CA CYS A 107 -23.71 -3.72 8.15
C CYS A 107 -24.27 -3.60 9.57
N LYS A 108 -24.74 -2.43 9.98
CA LYS A 108 -25.35 -2.24 11.31
C LYS A 108 -26.67 -3.01 11.46
N GLU A 109 -27.53 -2.93 10.44
CA GLU A 109 -28.83 -3.62 10.41
C GLU A 109 -28.66 -5.14 10.46
N ASN A 110 -27.67 -5.68 9.74
CA ASN A 110 -27.41 -7.11 9.66
C ASN A 110 -26.37 -7.63 10.68
N LYS A 111 -25.93 -6.78 11.62
CA LYS A 111 -24.90 -7.12 12.63
C LYS A 111 -23.58 -7.64 12.01
N LEU A 112 -23.23 -7.14 10.83
CA LEU A 112 -22.03 -7.51 10.10
C LEU A 112 -20.87 -6.56 10.46
N PRO A 113 -19.61 -7.02 10.38
CA PRO A 113 -18.45 -6.18 10.65
C PRO A 113 -18.43 -4.96 9.71
N ILE A 114 -18.31 -3.77 10.31
CA ILE A 114 -18.30 -2.49 9.59
C ILE A 114 -16.97 -2.35 8.83
N ILE A 115 -17.06 -2.10 7.53
CA ILE A 115 -15.91 -1.94 6.64
C ILE A 115 -15.48 -0.47 6.56
N MET A 116 -14.17 -0.21 6.57
CA MET A 116 -13.63 1.15 6.44
C MET A 116 -13.74 1.71 5.00
N LEU A 117 -13.95 3.02 4.91
CA LEU A 117 -14.13 3.81 3.67
C LEU A 117 -13.08 3.51 2.58
N MET A 118 -11.82 3.28 2.97
CA MET A 118 -10.69 3.07 2.04
C MET A 118 -10.79 1.78 1.20
N ILE A 119 -11.56 0.78 1.64
CA ILE A 119 -11.78 -0.46 0.87
C ILE A 119 -12.71 -0.22 -0.32
N LEU A 120 -13.76 0.60 -0.12
CA LEU A 120 -14.73 0.92 -1.17
C LEU A 120 -14.11 1.74 -2.29
N GLU A 121 -13.19 2.66 -1.96
CA GLU A 121 -12.43 3.43 -2.96
C GLU A 121 -11.56 2.51 -3.84
N LYS A 122 -10.92 1.50 -3.25
CA LYS A 122 -10.15 0.51 -4.01
C LYS A 122 -11.02 -0.46 -4.81
N MET A 123 -12.19 -0.85 -4.31
CA MET A 123 -13.14 -1.68 -5.08
C MET A 123 -13.69 -0.94 -6.31
N GLN A 124 -13.89 0.38 -6.23
CA GLN A 124 -14.19 1.18 -7.42
C GLN A 124 -13.01 1.27 -8.40
N GLN A 125 -11.77 1.34 -7.89
CA GLN A 125 -10.57 1.41 -8.73
C GLN A 125 -10.19 0.07 -9.39
N MET A 126 -10.54 -1.08 -8.81
CA MET A 126 -10.27 -2.40 -9.43
C MET A 126 -11.23 -2.77 -10.57
N LYS A 127 -12.23 -1.94 -10.88
CA LYS A 127 -13.16 -2.14 -12.01
C LYS A 127 -12.84 -1.27 -13.24
N TYR A 128 -11.68 -0.58 -13.26
CA TYR A 128 -11.21 0.22 -14.40
C TYR A 128 -9.71 0.03 -14.64
#